data_AF-D8PLG6-F1
#
_entry.id   AF-D8PLG6-F1
#
_cell.length_a   1.000
_cell.length_b   1.000
_cell.length_c   1.000
_cell.angle_alpha   90.00
_cell.angle_beta   90.00
_cell.angle_gamma   90.00
#
_symmetry.space_group_name_H-M   'P 1'
#
loop_
_entity.id
_entity.type
_entity.pdbx_description
1 polymer ?
#
loop_
_entity_poly.entity_id
_entity_poly.type
_entity_poly.pdbx_seq_one_letter_code
_entity_poly.pdbx_strand_id
1 'polypeptide(L)'
;MSAQSAFRRNLGHWFAVEAIPIYIIMGGAVTGAAWYASRLARAPHVVWSRENATPWNTIQPNQSPKMFNVNQEFESKWNRKLL
;
A
#
# COMPACT_ATOMS: atom_id res chain seq x y z
N MET A 1 43.46 -0.46 20.76
CA MET A 1 42.83 -0.03 19.49
C MET A 1 41.36 0.24 19.78
N SER A 2 40.88 1.48 19.60
CA SER A 2 39.53 1.89 20.00
C SER A 2 38.45 1.28 19.09
N ALA A 3 37.44 0.65 19.69
CA ALA A 3 36.29 0.05 19.00
C ALA A 3 35.52 1.04 18.10
N GLN A 4 35.67 2.34 18.36
CA GLN A 4 35.13 3.43 17.53
C GLN A 4 35.66 3.43 16.09
N SER A 5 36.89 2.97 15.85
CA SER A 5 37.52 2.97 14.53
C SER A 5 37.04 1.81 13.62
N ALA A 6 36.68 0.66 14.21
CA ALA A 6 36.17 -0.50 13.49
C ALA A 6 34.70 -0.29 13.04
N PHE A 7 33.89 0.34 13.90
CA PHE A 7 32.50 0.66 13.59
C PHE A 7 32.38 1.58 12.35
N ARG A 8 33.19 2.64 12.28
CA ARG A 8 33.20 3.59 11.15
C ARG A 8 33.65 2.96 9.82
N ARG A 9 34.59 2.01 9.84
CA ARG A 9 35.01 1.30 8.61
C ARG A 9 33.91 0.38 8.08
N ASN A 10 33.23 -0.34 8.97
CA ASN A 10 32.14 -1.21 8.53
C ASN A 10 31.00 -0.39 7.93
N LEU A 11 30.59 0.73 8.56
CA LEU A 11 29.55 1.63 8.01
C LEU A 11 29.88 2.17 6.61
N GLY A 12 31.16 2.38 6.27
CA GLY A 12 31.56 2.86 4.94
C GLY A 12 31.14 1.92 3.79
N HIS A 13 31.09 0.60 4.04
CA HIS A 13 30.62 -0.38 3.06
C HIS A 13 29.09 -0.49 3.04
N TRP A 14 28.43 -0.38 4.19
CA TRP A 14 26.95 -0.38 4.29
C TRP A 14 26.31 0.88 3.69
N PHE A 15 27.04 2.00 3.65
CA PHE A 15 26.58 3.27 3.06
C PHE A 15 27.44 3.70 1.87
N ALA A 16 28.01 2.73 1.14
CA ALA A 16 28.71 3.02 -0.11
C ALA A 16 27.73 3.69 -1.10
N VAL A 17 28.19 4.71 -1.82
CA VAL A 17 27.39 5.44 -2.83
C VAL A 17 26.78 4.47 -3.85
N GLU A 18 27.52 3.43 -4.22
CA GLU A 18 27.09 2.35 -5.13
C GLU A 18 25.92 1.51 -4.60
N ALA A 19 25.72 1.45 -3.28
CA ALA A 19 24.64 0.67 -2.65
C ALA A 19 23.34 1.48 -2.52
N ILE A 20 23.40 2.81 -2.63
CA ILE A 20 22.23 3.70 -2.53
C ILE A 20 21.10 3.31 -3.51
N PRO A 21 21.37 3.01 -4.80
CA PRO A 21 20.32 2.61 -5.74
C PRO A 21 19.57 1.35 -5.29
N ILE A 22 20.27 0.38 -4.72
CA ILE A 22 19.67 -0.88 -4.23
C ILE A 22 18.73 -0.60 -3.06
N TYR A 23 19.17 0.23 -2.09
CA TYR A 23 18.33 0.61 -0.96
C TYR A 23 17.08 1.38 -1.36
N ILE A 24 17.18 2.25 -2.37
CA ILE A 24 16.02 3.01 -2.89
C ILE A 24 15.01 2.06 -3.52
N ILE A 25 15.46 1.14 -4.39
CA ILE A 25 14.55 0.20 -5.08
C ILE A 25 13.90 -0.74 -4.06
N MET A 26 14.70 -1.34 -3.17
CA MET A 26 14.18 -2.27 -2.16
C MET A 26 13.26 -1.57 -1.16
N GLY A 27 13.66 -0.40 -0.65
CA GLY A 27 12.85 0.41 0.26
C GLY A 27 11.55 0.86 -0.41
N GLY A 28 11.63 1.33 -1.65
CA GLY A 28 10.47 1.71 -2.46
C GLY A 28 9.53 0.53 -2.71
N ALA A 29 10.06 -0.65 -3.05
CA ALA A 29 9.26 -1.85 -3.29
C ALA A 29 8.51 -2.31 -2.03
N VAL A 30 9.21 -2.45 -0.90
CA VAL A 30 8.60 -2.88 0.37
C VAL A 30 7.57 -1.85 0.86
N THR A 31 7.91 -0.56 0.80
CA THR A 31 6.98 0.51 1.21
C THR A 31 5.76 0.56 0.30
N GLY A 32 5.95 0.48 -1.02
CA GLY A 32 4.87 0.47 -2.00
C GLY A 32 3.95 -0.75 -1.84
N ALA A 33 4.52 -1.93 -1.63
CA ALA A 33 3.77 -3.16 -1.37
C ALA A 33 2.95 -3.06 -0.08
N ALA A 34 3.57 -2.60 1.02
CA ALA A 34 2.89 -2.42 2.29
C ALA A 34 1.76 -1.39 2.19
N TRP A 35 2.00 -0.26 1.52
CA TRP A 35 0.98 0.75 1.26
C TRP A 35 -0.18 0.16 0.45
N TYR A 36 0.10 -0.52 -0.66
CA TYR A 36 -0.94 -1.09 -1.51
C TYR A 36 -1.73 -2.18 -0.80
N ALA A 37 -1.08 -3.05 -0.02
CA ALA A 37 -1.74 -4.03 0.83
C ALA A 37 -2.66 -3.36 1.86
N SER A 38 -2.19 -2.28 2.52
CA SER A 38 -3.02 -1.51 3.46
C SER A 38 -4.25 -0.87 2.79
N ARG A 39 -4.11 -0.44 1.53
CA ARG A 39 -5.21 0.09 0.72
C ARG A 39 -6.23 -0.99 0.39
N LEU A 40 -5.77 -2.19 -0.01
CA LEU A 40 -6.64 -3.33 -0.31
C LEU A 40 -7.37 -3.85 0.93
N ALA A 41 -6.70 -3.90 2.08
CA ALA A 41 -7.31 -4.29 3.35
C ALA A 41 -8.48 -3.37 3.78
N ARG A 42 -8.52 -2.14 3.26
CA ARG A 42 -9.58 -1.16 3.53
C ARG A 42 -10.61 -1.05 2.40
N ALA A 43 -10.59 -1.99 1.44
CA ALA A 43 -11.54 -2.03 0.34
C ALA A 43 -12.99 -2.20 0.85
N PRO A 44 -13.99 -1.70 0.11
CA PRO A 44 -15.37 -1.61 0.61
C PRO A 44 -16.04 -2.95 0.86
N HIS A 45 -15.56 -4.03 0.23
CA HIS A 45 -16.04 -5.40 0.43
C HIS A 45 -15.33 -6.13 1.60
N VAL A 46 -14.27 -5.56 2.17
CA VAL A 46 -13.46 -6.18 3.23
C VAL A 46 -13.78 -5.61 4.61
N VAL A 47 -14.14 -4.33 4.71
CA VAL A 47 -14.32 -3.67 6.01
C VAL A 47 -15.67 -4.00 6.63
N TRP A 48 -15.64 -4.66 7.79
CA TRP A 48 -16.83 -5.02 8.55
C TRP A 48 -17.06 -3.97 9.64
N SER A 49 -18.30 -3.55 9.82
CA SER A 49 -18.70 -2.68 10.93
C SER A 49 -19.99 -3.19 11.56
N ARG A 50 -20.33 -2.70 12.76
CA ARG A 50 -21.60 -3.06 13.42
C ARG A 50 -22.83 -2.68 12.59
N GLU A 51 -22.73 -1.60 11.81
CA GLU A 51 -23.80 -1.12 10.93
C GLU A 51 -23.81 -1.82 9.56
N ASN A 52 -22.68 -2.39 9.14
CA ASN A 52 -22.51 -3.03 7.85
C ASN A 52 -21.81 -4.39 8.01
N ALA A 53 -22.59 -5.39 8.42
CA ALA A 53 -22.12 -6.76 8.65
C ALA A 53 -21.83 -7.54 7.36
N THR A 54 -22.41 -7.12 6.23
CA THR A 54 -22.23 -7.77 4.92
C THR A 54 -21.75 -6.76 3.87
N PRO A 55 -20.47 -6.33 3.94
CA PRO A 55 -19.97 -5.23 3.12
C PRO A 55 -20.11 -5.41 1.61
N TRP A 56 -20.02 -6.65 1.12
CA TRP A 56 -20.21 -6.98 -0.28
C TRP A 56 -21.62 -6.69 -0.82
N ASN A 57 -22.65 -6.65 0.03
CA ASN A 57 -24.03 -6.36 -0.38
C ASN A 57 -24.30 -4.86 -0.61
N THR A 58 -23.36 -3.97 -0.28
CA THR A 58 -23.54 -2.52 -0.44
C THR A 58 -23.28 -2.01 -1.85
N ILE A 59 -22.70 -2.85 -2.72
CA ILE A 59 -22.29 -2.49 -4.08
C ILE A 59 -23.32 -3.09 -5.04
N GLN A 60 -24.03 -2.24 -5.78
CA GLN A 60 -25.02 -2.71 -6.76
C GLN A 60 -24.34 -3.22 -8.04
N PRO A 61 -24.97 -4.12 -8.82
CA PRO A 61 -24.37 -4.67 -10.05
C PRO A 61 -24.03 -3.62 -11.11
N ASN A 62 -24.76 -2.50 -11.14
CA ASN A 62 -24.53 -1.37 -12.04
C ASN A 62 -23.55 -0.32 -11.48
N GLN A 63 -22.88 -0.62 -10.36
CA GLN A 63 -21.96 0.29 -9.69
C GLN A 63 -20.53 -0.23 -9.70
N SER A 64 -19.58 0.67 -9.97
CA SER A 64 -18.16 0.37 -9.80
C SER A 64 -17.64 0.83 -8.43
N PRO A 65 -17.04 -0.07 -7.63
CA PRO A 65 -16.26 0.31 -6.45
C PRO A 65 -14.81 0.66 -6.81
N LYS A 66 -14.41 0.45 -8.07
CA LYS A 66 -13.07 0.75 -8.58
C LYS A 66 -12.92 2.24 -8.82
N MET A 67 -11.73 2.78 -8.54
CA MET A 67 -11.41 4.18 -8.81
C MET A 67 -11.30 4.48 -10.31
N PHE A 68 -10.87 3.49 -11.09
CA PHE A 68 -10.68 3.59 -12.53
C PHE A 68 -11.03 2.27 -13.19
N ASN A 69 -11.58 2.33 -14.40
CA ASN A 69 -11.92 1.18 -15.21
C ASN A 69 -11.43 1.43 -16.64
N VAL A 70 -10.72 0.46 -17.23
CA VAL A 70 -10.03 0.66 -18.52
C VAL A 70 -10.98 0.43 -19.71
N ASN A 71 -11.87 -0.57 -19.61
CA ASN A 71 -12.62 -1.06 -20.77
C ASN A 71 -14.15 -0.93 -20.64
N GLN A 72 -14.69 -0.80 -19.42
CA GLN A 72 -16.14 -0.76 -19.20
C GLN A 72 -16.47 0.35 -18.22
N GLU A 73 -17.31 1.29 -18.60
CA GLU A 73 -17.84 2.29 -17.67
C GLU A 73 -19.15 1.80 -17.11
N PHE A 74 -19.28 1.86 -15.78
CA PHE A 74 -20.53 1.59 -15.09
C PHE A 74 -21.37 2.86 -15.03
N GLU A 75 -22.69 2.73 -15.02
CA GLU A 75 -23.62 3.86 -14.98
C GLU A 75 -23.40 4.78 -13.78
N SER A 76 -22.94 4.22 -12.65
CA SER A 76 -22.64 5.02 -11.46
C SER A 76 -21.42 4.51 -10.69
N LYS A 77 -20.82 5.43 -9.91
CA LYS A 77 -19.71 5.15 -9.00
C LYS A 77 -20.26 4.87 -7.60
N TRP A 78 -19.71 3.85 -6.95
CA TRP A 78 -20.05 3.56 -5.57
C TRP A 78 -19.37 4.55 -4.61
N ASN A 79 -20.13 5.12 -3.68
CA ASN A 79 -19.63 6.04 -2.67
C ASN A 79 -19.63 5.39 -1.30
N ARG A 80 -18.49 5.51 -0.59
CA ARG A 80 -18.40 5.08 0.80
C ARG A 80 -19.13 6.10 1.68
N LYS A 81 -20.05 5.63 2.52
CA LYS A 81 -20.57 6.46 3.61
C LYS A 81 -19.43 6.71 4.59
N LEU A 82 -19.05 7.99 4.73
CA LEU A 82 -18.18 8.42 5.82
C LEU A 82 -19.02 8.36 7.09
N LEU A 83 -18.42 7.89 8.19
CA LEU A 83 -19.05 7.88 9.52
C LEU A 83 -19.45 9.30 9.93
#